data_AF-Q46209-F1
#
_entry.id   AF-Q46209-F1
#
_cell.length_a   1.000
_cell.length_b   1.000
_cell.length_c   1.000
_cell.angle_alpha   90.00
_cell.angle_beta   90.00
_cell.angle_gamma   90.00
#
_symmetry.space_group_name_H-M   'P 1'
#
loop_
_entity.id
_entity.type
_entity.pdbx_description
1 polymer ?
#
loop_
_entity_poly.entity_id
_entity_poly.type
_entity_poly.pdbx_seq_one_letter_code
_entity_poly.pdbx_strand_id
1 'polypeptide(L)'
;EANYPAQFISEAVDQTRGWFYTLLAISTAIFNRNPFENCIVLGHVLDKKGLKMSKSKGNVVDPFEVLDSQGADATRWHFYTASAPWLPTRFSIEDVAETQRKSLSTLWNVYSFYVLYAVLDNFNPLDYKDFVSDNVMG
;
A
#
# COMPACT_ATOMS: atom_id res chain seq x y z
N GLU A 1 -24.29 13.08 -11.27
CA GLU A 1 -24.90 11.75 -11.50
C GLU A 1 -24.04 10.80 -12.33
N ALA A 2 -23.31 11.27 -13.35
CA ALA A 2 -22.53 10.39 -14.25
C ALA A 2 -21.54 9.43 -13.53
N ASN A 3 -21.05 9.81 -12.36
CA ASN A 3 -20.09 9.03 -11.57
C ASN A 3 -20.71 8.44 -10.28
N TYR A 4 -22.04 8.32 -10.21
CA TYR A 4 -22.75 7.74 -9.07
C TYR A 4 -23.45 6.44 -9.48
N PRO A 5 -23.17 5.31 -8.80
CA PRO A 5 -22.50 5.19 -7.51
C PRO A 5 -20.98 5.15 -7.66
N ALA A 6 -20.25 5.36 -6.56
CA ALA A 6 -18.80 5.23 -6.58
C ALA A 6 -18.40 3.76 -6.79
N GLN A 7 -17.41 3.49 -7.64
CA GLN A 7 -16.97 2.10 -7.88
C GLN A 7 -16.19 1.53 -6.70
N PHE A 8 -15.51 2.38 -5.93
CA PHE A 8 -14.68 1.96 -4.80
C PHE A 8 -14.58 3.04 -3.72
N ILE A 9 -14.58 2.62 -2.46
CA ILE A 9 -14.18 3.44 -1.31
C ILE A 9 -13.31 2.60 -0.35
N SER A 10 -12.47 3.25 0.44
CA SER A 10 -11.74 2.59 1.51
C SER A 10 -11.47 3.53 2.67
N GLU A 11 -11.76 3.07 3.88
CA GLU A 11 -11.47 3.78 5.14
C GLU A 11 -11.28 2.77 6.28
N ALA A 12 -10.85 3.27 7.44
CA ALA A 12 -10.70 2.48 8.65
C ALA A 12 -12.03 1.94 9.23
N VAL A 13 -11.94 0.85 9.99
CA VAL A 13 -13.09 0.12 10.57
C VAL A 13 -14.05 0.97 11.41
N ASP A 14 -13.58 2.06 12.02
CA ASP A 14 -14.42 2.99 12.79
C ASP A 14 -15.47 3.71 11.91
N GLN A 15 -15.25 3.82 10.60
CA GLN A 15 -16.19 4.45 9.67
C GLN A 15 -17.45 3.62 9.41
N THR A 16 -17.50 2.36 9.85
CA THR A 16 -18.71 1.52 9.83
C THR A 16 -19.88 2.12 10.61
N ARG A 17 -19.58 2.93 11.64
CA ARG A 17 -20.58 3.67 12.44
C ARG A 17 -20.61 5.16 12.13
N GLY A 18 -19.76 5.61 11.20
CA GLY A 18 -19.62 7.00 10.81
C GLY A 18 -19.97 7.17 9.34
N TRP A 19 -18.96 7.51 8.54
CA TRP A 19 -19.14 7.93 7.15
C TRP A 19 -19.89 6.89 6.30
N PHE A 20 -19.57 5.59 6.42
CA PHE A 20 -20.24 4.55 5.64
C PHE A 20 -21.75 4.46 5.95
N TYR A 21 -22.11 4.56 7.23
CA TYR A 21 -23.50 4.55 7.65
C TYR A 21 -24.25 5.76 7.08
N THR A 22 -23.68 6.96 7.21
CA THR A 22 -24.31 8.19 6.72
C THR A 22 -24.45 8.20 5.20
N LEU A 23 -23.42 7.74 4.46
CA LEU A 23 -23.49 7.62 3.01
C LEU A 23 -24.62 6.69 2.59
N LEU A 24 -24.71 5.50 3.20
CA LEU A 24 -25.74 4.52 2.87
C LEU A 24 -27.13 5.07 3.19
N ALA A 25 -27.33 5.63 4.38
CA ALA A 25 -28.62 6.17 4.81
C ALA A 25 -29.14 7.28 3.88
N ILE A 26 -28.30 8.28 3.56
CA ILE A 26 -28.67 9.39 2.67
C ILE A 26 -28.93 8.89 1.25
N SER A 27 -28.06 8.02 0.74
CA SER A 27 -28.15 7.44 -0.59
C SER A 27 -29.44 6.65 -0.79
N THR A 28 -29.78 5.80 0.17
CA THR A 28 -31.04 5.05 0.15
C THR A 28 -32.24 5.97 0.30
N ALA A 29 -32.19 6.99 1.15
CA ALA A 29 -33.30 7.92 1.35
C ALA A 29 -33.62 8.79 0.12
N ILE A 30 -32.60 9.26 -0.62
CA ILE A 30 -32.79 10.18 -1.74
C ILE A 30 -32.88 9.45 -3.08
N PHE A 31 -32.06 8.41 -3.28
CA PHE A 31 -31.89 7.76 -4.59
C PHE A 31 -32.35 6.29 -4.61
N ASN A 32 -32.78 5.75 -3.47
CA ASN A 32 -33.18 4.34 -3.32
C ASN A 32 -32.15 3.34 -3.87
N ARG A 33 -30.85 3.62 -3.65
CA ARG A 33 -29.74 2.76 -4.10
C ARG A 33 -28.52 2.90 -3.21
N ASN A 34 -27.58 1.96 -3.34
CA ASN A 34 -26.31 1.99 -2.62
C ASN A 34 -25.40 3.12 -3.14
N PRO A 35 -24.60 3.77 -2.26
CA PRO A 35 -23.72 4.87 -2.64
C PRO A 35 -22.42 4.42 -3.33
N PHE A 36 -22.01 3.17 -3.13
CA PHE A 36 -20.79 2.58 -3.68
C PHE A 36 -20.97 1.09 -4.02
N GLU A 37 -20.14 0.57 -4.92
CA GLU A 37 -20.15 -0.83 -5.36
C GLU A 37 -19.19 -1.70 -4.57
N ASN A 38 -17.97 -1.20 -4.31
CA ASN A 38 -16.94 -1.93 -3.58
C ASN A 38 -16.42 -1.10 -2.39
N CYS A 39 -16.18 -1.75 -1.26
CA CYS A 39 -15.66 -1.12 -0.05
C CYS A 39 -14.60 -2.00 0.61
N ILE A 40 -13.40 -1.45 0.85
CA ILE A 40 -12.36 -2.09 1.66
C ILE A 40 -12.29 -1.39 3.02
N VAL A 41 -12.53 -2.15 4.08
CA VAL A 41 -12.45 -1.68 5.46
C VAL A 41 -11.08 -2.04 6.03
N LEU A 42 -10.30 -1.01 6.38
CA LEU A 42 -8.95 -1.17 6.89
C LEU A 42 -8.94 -1.47 8.40
N GLY A 43 -8.05 -2.38 8.81
CA GLY A 43 -7.71 -2.62 10.21
C GLY A 43 -7.00 -1.42 10.82
N HIS A 44 -6.91 -1.40 12.16
CA HIS A 44 -6.19 -0.33 12.85
C HIS A 44 -4.67 -0.49 12.74
N VAL A 45 -3.99 0.63 12.55
CA VAL A 45 -2.54 0.71 12.75
C VAL A 45 -2.24 0.76 14.25
N LEU A 46 -1.35 -0.12 14.68
CA LEU A 46 -0.95 -0.33 16.08
C LEU A 46 0.53 -0.01 16.25
N ASP A 47 0.94 0.32 17.47
CA ASP A 47 2.36 0.48 17.76
C ASP A 47 3.13 -0.85 17.65
N LYS A 48 4.46 -0.80 17.77
CA LYS A 48 5.34 -1.99 17.73
C LYS A 48 4.99 -3.09 18.74
N LYS A 49 4.25 -2.76 19.82
CA LYS A 49 3.80 -3.71 20.84
C LYS A 49 2.36 -4.21 20.59
N GLY A 50 1.70 -3.74 19.53
CA GLY A 50 0.31 -4.07 19.22
C GLY A 50 -0.71 -3.27 20.04
N LEU A 51 -0.31 -2.17 20.67
CA LEU A 51 -1.24 -1.30 21.38
C LEU A 51 -1.78 -0.23 20.44
N LYS A 52 -3.04 0.17 20.65
CA LYS A 52 -3.63 1.31 19.94
C LYS A 52 -2.77 2.56 20.18
N MET A 53 -2.38 3.21 19.10
CA MET A 53 -1.64 4.47 19.16
C MET A 53 -2.50 5.59 19.74
N SER A 54 -1.97 6.39 20.66
CA SER A 54 -2.60 7.61 21.11
C SER A 54 -1.57 8.62 21.62
N LYS A 55 -1.83 9.92 21.38
CA LYS A 55 -0.96 11.01 21.85
C LYS A 55 -0.73 10.95 23.36
N SER A 56 -1.77 10.63 24.14
CA SER A 56 -1.70 10.48 25.60
C SER A 56 -0.77 9.36 26.08
N LYS A 57 -0.57 8.31 25.28
CA LYS A 57 0.34 7.21 25.60
C LYS A 57 1.77 7.45 25.11
N GLY A 58 1.99 8.50 24.33
CA GLY A 58 3.30 8.81 23.74
C GLY A 58 3.82 7.73 22.78
N ASN A 59 2.94 6.87 22.24
CA ASN A 59 3.29 5.74 21.38
C ASN A 59 2.85 5.94 19.91
N VAL A 60 2.61 7.20 19.53
CA VAL A 60 2.29 7.56 18.14
C VAL A 60 3.60 7.62 17.36
N VAL A 61 3.61 7.04 16.17
CA VAL A 61 4.70 7.19 15.20
C VAL A 61 4.34 8.36 14.29
N ASP A 62 5.24 9.34 14.13
CA ASP A 62 5.05 10.43 13.18
C ASP A 62 5.24 9.88 11.74
N PRO A 63 4.24 10.03 10.84
CA PRO A 63 4.41 9.63 9.46
C PRO A 63 5.62 10.27 8.76
N PHE A 64 5.95 11.53 9.08
CA PHE A 64 7.07 12.21 8.42
C PHE A 64 8.42 11.64 8.83
N GLU A 65 8.58 11.22 10.09
CA GLU A 65 9.81 10.55 10.54
C GLU A 65 10.05 9.23 9.78
N VAL A 66 8.98 8.48 9.50
CA VAL A 66 9.08 7.24 8.70
C VAL A 66 9.41 7.55 7.25
N LEU A 67 8.77 8.56 6.66
CA LEU A 67 9.02 8.97 5.28
C LEU A 67 10.44 9.49 5.09
N ASP A 68 10.95 10.29 6.01
CA ASP A 68 12.31 10.84 5.95
C ASP A 68 13.37 9.76 6.16
N SER A 69 13.07 8.71 6.95
CA SER A 69 14.02 7.64 7.25
C SER A 69 14.02 6.49 6.25
N GLN A 70 12.84 6.05 5.79
CA GLN A 70 12.70 4.86 4.91
C GLN A 70 12.20 5.19 3.50
N GLY A 71 11.69 6.40 3.27
CA GLY A 71 11.08 6.78 2.00
C GLY A 71 9.63 6.33 1.85
N ALA A 72 8.94 6.96 0.89
CA ALA A 72 7.52 6.72 0.65
C ALA A 72 7.23 5.30 0.13
N ASP A 73 8.10 4.74 -0.71
CA ASP A 73 7.85 3.44 -1.32
C ASP A 73 8.04 2.29 -0.33
N ALA A 74 9.03 2.37 0.55
CA ALA A 74 9.19 1.44 1.66
C ALA A 74 7.95 1.44 2.56
N THR A 75 7.46 2.64 2.89
CA THR A 75 6.28 2.84 3.74
C THR A 75 5.02 2.24 3.10
N ARG A 76 4.77 2.48 1.80
CA ARG A 76 3.63 1.87 1.08
C ARG A 76 3.76 0.36 1.00
N TRP A 77 4.94 -0.14 0.64
CA TRP A 77 5.20 -1.57 0.51
C TRP A 77 4.93 -2.32 1.82
N HIS A 78 5.29 -1.72 2.95
CA HIS A 78 4.94 -2.26 4.26
C HIS A 78 3.43 -2.45 4.43
N PHE A 79 2.60 -1.45 4.15
CA PHE A 79 1.14 -1.59 4.26
C PHE A 79 0.53 -2.61 3.29
N TYR A 80 1.14 -2.84 2.13
CA TYR A 80 0.67 -3.85 1.19
C TYR A 80 1.03 -5.29 1.58
N THR A 81 2.12 -5.48 2.33
CA THR A 81 2.72 -6.81 2.52
C THR A 81 2.79 -7.27 3.97
N ALA A 82 2.70 -6.36 4.94
CA ALA A 82 2.81 -6.71 6.36
C ALA A 82 1.63 -7.56 6.86
N SER A 83 0.42 -7.29 6.37
CA SER A 83 -0.77 -8.08 6.70
C SER A 83 -1.88 -7.85 5.68
N ALA A 84 -2.91 -8.71 5.71
CA ALA A 84 -4.15 -8.43 4.99
C ALA A 84 -4.77 -7.11 5.46
N PRO A 85 -5.41 -6.33 4.57
CA PRO A 85 -5.83 -4.95 4.87
C PRO A 85 -6.87 -4.83 5.97
N TRP A 86 -7.69 -5.86 6.20
CA TRP A 86 -8.72 -5.88 7.26
C TRP A 86 -8.19 -6.29 8.65
N LEU A 87 -6.92 -6.71 8.74
CA LEU A 87 -6.29 -7.08 10.00
C LEU A 87 -5.54 -5.89 10.60
N PRO A 88 -5.47 -5.76 11.94
CA PRO A 88 -4.61 -4.75 12.56
C PRO A 88 -3.13 -4.99 12.22
N THR A 89 -2.41 -3.92 11.88
CA THR A 89 -1.00 -3.97 11.47
C THR A 89 -0.14 -3.23 12.48
N ARG A 90 0.97 -3.83 12.91
CA ARG A 90 1.98 -3.14 13.73
C ARG A 90 2.83 -2.25 12.84
N PHE A 91 3.15 -1.07 13.34
CA PHE A 91 3.86 -0.07 12.57
C PHE A 91 4.94 0.63 13.41
N SER A 92 6.15 0.60 12.89
CA SER A 92 7.33 1.32 13.39
C SER A 92 8.33 1.53 12.26
N ILE A 93 9.31 2.42 12.47
CA ILE A 93 10.38 2.66 11.49
C ILE A 93 11.14 1.35 11.21
N GLU A 94 11.37 0.54 12.25
CA GLU A 94 12.07 -0.73 12.15
C GLU A 94 11.28 -1.76 11.33
N ASP A 95 9.96 -1.83 11.50
CA ASP A 95 9.08 -2.74 10.75
C ASP A 95 9.10 -2.40 9.24
N VAL A 96 9.05 -1.10 8.91
CA VAL A 96 9.15 -0.62 7.52
C VAL A 96 10.51 -0.95 6.93
N ALA A 97 11.59 -0.70 7.67
CA ALA A 97 12.95 -1.02 7.24
C ALA A 97 13.15 -2.52 7.00
N GLU A 98 12.58 -3.38 7.84
CA GLU A 98 12.63 -4.84 7.65
C GLU A 98 11.92 -5.27 6.38
N THR A 99 10.73 -4.74 6.14
CA THR A 99 9.91 -5.05 4.96
C THR A 99 10.62 -4.59 3.67
N GLN A 100 11.23 -3.40 3.71
CA GLN A 100 12.01 -2.85 2.60
C GLN A 100 13.24 -3.71 2.28
N ARG A 101 14.02 -4.11 3.28
CA ARG A 101 15.22 -4.95 3.07
C ARG A 101 14.92 -6.29 2.42
N LYS A 102 13.79 -6.92 2.77
CA LYS A 102 13.44 -8.25 2.25
C LYS A 102 13.10 -8.24 0.75
N SER A 103 12.47 -7.19 0.25
CA SER A 103 11.95 -7.15 -1.13
C SER A 103 12.60 -6.08 -1.99
N LEU A 104 12.55 -4.81 -1.57
CA LEU A 104 12.99 -3.68 -2.41
C LEU A 104 14.50 -3.64 -2.57
N SER A 105 15.27 -4.00 -1.54
CA SER A 105 16.73 -4.11 -1.67
C SER A 105 17.12 -5.22 -2.64
N THR A 106 16.43 -6.35 -2.62
CA THR A 106 16.65 -7.45 -3.58
C THR A 106 16.36 -6.99 -5.01
N LEU A 107 15.23 -6.31 -5.23
CA LEU A 107 14.89 -5.73 -6.54
C LEU A 107 15.96 -4.76 -7.03
N TRP A 108 16.42 -3.86 -6.14
CA TRP A 108 17.47 -2.90 -6.47
C TRP A 108 18.79 -3.58 -6.82
N ASN A 109 19.17 -4.63 -6.09
CA ASN A 109 20.39 -5.40 -6.36
C ASN A 109 20.32 -6.10 -7.73
N VAL A 110 19.18 -6.73 -8.06
CA VAL A 110 18.98 -7.38 -9.37
C VAL A 110 19.02 -6.36 -10.50
N TYR A 111 18.35 -5.21 -10.33
CA TYR A 111 18.40 -4.11 -11.29
C TYR A 111 19.82 -3.56 -11.48
N SER A 112 20.52 -3.30 -10.39
CA SER A 112 21.89 -2.77 -10.42
C SER A 112 22.86 -3.74 -11.10
N PHE A 113 22.72 -5.04 -10.83
CA PHE A 113 23.47 -6.08 -11.52
C PHE A 113 23.19 -6.05 -13.02
N TYR A 114 21.91 -6.04 -13.43
CA TYR A 114 21.53 -5.95 -14.83
C TYR A 114 22.14 -4.73 -15.53
N VAL A 115 22.00 -3.53 -14.93
CA VAL A 115 22.53 -2.28 -15.52
C VAL A 115 24.05 -2.33 -15.63
N LEU A 116 24.75 -2.83 -14.62
CA LEU A 116 26.22 -2.93 -14.63
C LEU A 116 26.70 -3.73 -15.85
N TYR A 117 26.13 -4.91 -16.08
CA TYR A 117 26.52 -5.75 -17.21
C TYR A 117 26.04 -5.21 -18.55
N ALA A 118 24.83 -4.66 -18.62
CA ALA A 118 24.33 -4.03 -19.84
C ALA A 118 25.23 -2.87 -20.29
N VAL A 119 25.74 -2.07 -19.36
CA VAL A 119 26.67 -0.98 -19.68
C VAL A 119 28.04 -1.51 -20.11
N LEU A 120 28.58 -2.52 -19.43
CA LEU A 120 29.87 -3.12 -19.78
C LEU A 120 29.86 -3.76 -21.18
N ASP A 121 28.76 -4.43 -21.53
CA ASP A 121 28.58 -5.08 -22.83
C ASP A 121 28.08 -4.12 -23.93
N ASN A 122 27.89 -2.83 -23.58
CA ASN A 122 27.29 -1.81 -24.43
C ASN A 122 25.96 -2.26 -25.06
N PHE A 123 25.18 -2.98 -24.25
CA PHE A 123 23.92 -3.59 -24.65
C PHE A 123 22.89 -2.51 -25.01
N ASN A 124 22.37 -2.58 -26.22
CA ASN A 124 21.29 -1.73 -26.68
C ASN A 124 20.01 -2.56 -26.88
N PRO A 125 18.97 -2.39 -26.04
CA PRO A 125 17.73 -3.16 -26.18
C PRO A 125 17.01 -2.91 -27.51
N LEU A 126 17.28 -1.79 -28.19
CA LEU A 126 16.66 -1.47 -29.47
C LEU A 126 17.20 -2.30 -30.64
N ASP A 127 18.31 -2.99 -30.47
CA ASP A 127 18.87 -3.88 -31.49
C ASP A 127 18.13 -5.24 -31.54
N TYR A 128 17.26 -5.50 -30.54
CA TYR A 128 16.56 -6.76 -30.34
C TYR A 128 15.03 -6.60 -30.38
N LYS A 129 14.50 -5.66 -31.16
CA LYS A 129 13.06 -5.36 -31.23
C LYS A 129 12.17 -6.55 -31.57
N ASP A 130 12.67 -7.46 -32.40
CA ASP A 130 11.94 -8.64 -32.85
C ASP A 130 12.28 -9.90 -32.02
N PHE A 131 13.03 -9.74 -30.92
CA PHE A 131 13.40 -10.85 -30.05
C PHE A 131 12.17 -11.34 -29.28
N VAL A 132 11.79 -12.59 -29.53
CA VAL A 132 10.75 -13.29 -28.78
C VAL A 132 11.43 -14.14 -27.71
N SER A 133 11.09 -13.90 -26.45
CA SER A 133 11.63 -14.72 -25.36
C SER A 133 10.98 -16.10 -25.36
N ASP A 134 11.79 -17.16 -25.37
CA ASP A 134 11.32 -18.53 -25.14
C ASP A 134 11.01 -18.80 -23.65
N ASN A 135 11.36 -17.87 -22.76
CA ASN A 135 11.20 -17.98 -21.30
C ASN A 135 10.04 -17.12 -20.79
N VAL A 136 8.87 -17.22 -21.43
CA VAL A 136 7.66 -16.61 -20.87
C VAL A 136 7.21 -17.49 -19.71
N MET A 137 7.33 -16.98 -18.48
CA MET A 137 6.77 -17.62 -17.30
C MET A 137 5.24 -17.62 -17.45
N GLY A 138 4.67 -18.80 -17.74
CA GLY A 138 3.23 -19.01 -17.88
C GLY A 138 2.51 -19.07 -16.54
#